data_AF-A0A9J8B8D2-F1
#
_entry.id   AF-A0A9J8B8D2-F1
#
_cell.length_a   1.000
_cell.length_b   1.000
_cell.length_c   1.000
_cell.angle_alpha   90.00
_cell.angle_beta   90.00
_cell.angle_gamma   90.00
#
_symmetry.space_group_name_H-M   'P 1'
#
loop_
_entity.id
_entity.type
_entity.pdbx_description
1 polymer ?
#
loop_
_entity_poly.entity_id
_entity_poly.type
_entity_poly.pdbx_seq_one_letter_code
_entity_poly.pdbx_strand_id
1 'polypeptide(L)'
;MKRKRTETLPDTDCGTVVPSSIINATEDDTMGVQAESKHDEHNYSQAIHSPDIEEPCLNAACKATVEALKNECTRLRAEVHHLKGKVDELSLNEEAFKGNNGMVQELTGLPSYEKFRFVFTFLSGFLKGSPRLSHFHSLVLTLMRMRLNLPLYFCLFFHMSKTSVFRIFNSTLDVMYVRLSPLIYWPSKQQIQVSVPMCFRDNFSCTSIIDFFEIFIEKPKSLSACAQTYSQYKHHNTVKYLISMTPQGVISFVSKGWGGQTSDKHITENCGYLEKLSPGDVILADRGFSVKDTVGLYCAQFKNTSIHQRQAVTAST
;
A
#
# COMPACT_ATOMS: atom_id res chain seq x y z
N MET A 1 18.43 44.33 39.88
CA MET A 1 17.90 45.71 39.89
C MET A 1 17.04 45.90 38.63
N LYS A 2 15.74 46.17 38.84
CA LYS A 2 14.78 47.00 38.05
C LYS A 2 14.77 46.83 36.50
N ARG A 3 13.66 46.55 35.80
CA ARG A 3 12.25 46.93 36.01
C ARG A 3 11.28 46.13 35.12
N LYS A 4 10.13 45.77 35.70
CA LYS A 4 8.83 45.43 35.07
C LYS A 4 8.28 46.63 34.26
N ARG A 5 7.49 46.36 33.21
CA ARG A 5 6.26 47.14 32.95
C ARG A 5 5.18 46.25 32.33
N THR A 6 4.09 46.16 33.07
CA THR A 6 2.76 45.66 32.74
C THR A 6 1.95 46.82 32.19
N GLU A 7 1.16 46.64 31.14
CA GLU A 7 -0.01 47.48 30.84
C GLU A 7 -1.17 46.59 30.36
N THR A 8 -2.37 46.96 30.82
CA THR A 8 -3.64 46.24 30.86
C THR A 8 -4.70 46.99 30.04
N LEU A 9 -5.47 46.26 29.21
CA LEU A 9 -6.93 46.31 28.88
C LEU A 9 -7.63 47.66 28.52
N PRO A 10 -8.67 47.62 27.65
CA PRO A 10 -10.03 47.38 28.18
C PRO A 10 -10.92 46.42 27.37
N ASP A 11 -11.92 45.92 28.11
CA ASP A 11 -13.06 45.10 27.73
C ASP A 11 -14.02 45.78 26.73
N THR A 12 -14.75 44.96 25.95
CA THR A 12 -16.11 45.34 25.56
C THR A 12 -17.02 44.11 25.55
N ASP A 13 -18.06 44.29 26.34
CA ASP A 13 -19.16 43.41 26.74
C ASP A 13 -20.20 43.23 25.62
N CYS A 14 -20.76 42.03 25.48
CA CYS A 14 -22.12 41.85 24.98
C CYS A 14 -22.70 40.49 25.40
N GLY A 15 -23.36 40.48 26.56
CA GLY A 15 -24.82 40.22 26.61
C GLY A 15 -25.32 38.81 26.31
N THR A 16 -25.52 38.05 27.38
CA THR A 16 -26.32 36.82 27.53
C THR A 16 -27.81 37.03 27.27
N VAL A 17 -28.48 36.09 26.58
CA VAL A 17 -29.91 35.79 26.84
C VAL A 17 -30.16 34.28 26.75
N VAL A 18 -30.60 33.71 27.87
CA VAL A 18 -31.22 32.38 28.02
C VAL A 18 -32.71 32.62 28.31
N PRO A 19 -33.62 31.73 27.89
CA PRO A 19 -34.44 31.01 28.88
C PRO A 19 -34.53 29.50 28.53
N SER A 20 -34.25 28.57 29.45
CA SER A 20 -35.14 28.01 30.49
C SER A 20 -36.48 27.51 29.91
N SER A 21 -37.02 26.31 30.16
CA SER A 21 -36.69 25.02 30.82
C SER A 21 -37.98 24.15 30.69
N ILE A 22 -38.05 22.94 31.32
CA ILE A 22 -39.29 22.18 31.72
C ILE A 22 -39.80 21.17 30.63
N ILE A 23 -39.89 19.81 30.73
CA ILE A 23 -39.83 18.77 31.81
C ILE A 23 -39.48 17.36 31.23
N ASN A 24 -38.86 16.53 32.08
CA ASN A 24 -38.65 15.06 32.16
C ASN A 24 -39.56 14.05 31.43
N ALA A 25 -38.96 12.90 31.05
CA ALA A 25 -39.29 11.50 31.44
C ALA A 25 -38.41 10.53 30.58
N THR A 26 -37.38 9.84 31.12
CA THR A 26 -37.35 8.47 31.69
C THR A 26 -37.79 7.31 30.77
N GLU A 27 -36.95 6.27 30.75
CA GLU A 27 -37.17 4.88 30.30
C GLU A 27 -37.23 4.65 28.78
N ASP A 28 -36.82 3.54 28.18
CA ASP A 28 -35.90 2.42 28.45
C ASP A 28 -35.82 1.67 27.09
N ASP A 29 -34.83 0.80 26.90
CA ASP A 29 -34.74 -0.23 25.86
C ASP A 29 -34.72 0.17 24.35
N THR A 30 -33.58 -0.06 23.71
CA THR A 30 -33.51 -0.29 22.25
C THR A 30 -32.76 -1.58 21.96
N MET A 31 -33.51 -2.69 21.89
CA MET A 31 -33.15 -3.87 21.11
C MET A 31 -33.26 -3.54 19.61
N GLY A 32 -32.33 -4.10 18.84
CA GLY A 32 -31.97 -3.62 17.52
C GLY A 32 -32.92 -3.95 16.38
N VAL A 33 -32.62 -3.34 15.23
CA VAL A 33 -32.98 -3.84 13.90
C VAL A 33 -31.84 -3.50 12.95
N GLN A 34 -31.36 -4.53 12.26
CA GLN A 34 -30.44 -4.47 11.14
C GLN A 34 -31.06 -3.64 10.00
N ALA A 35 -30.42 -2.55 9.59
CA ALA A 35 -30.73 -1.90 8.33
C ALA A 35 -29.80 -2.46 7.24
N GLU A 36 -30.26 -3.53 6.59
CA GLU A 36 -29.77 -3.90 5.27
C GLU A 36 -30.10 -2.76 4.30
N SER A 37 -29.08 -2.10 3.74
CA SER A 37 -29.30 -1.18 2.61
C SER A 37 -29.58 -2.00 1.36
N LYS A 38 -30.85 -2.32 1.12
CA LYS A 38 -31.30 -2.71 -0.20
C LYS A 38 -31.10 -1.50 -1.12
N HIS A 39 -30.38 -1.72 -2.21
CA HIS A 39 -30.43 -0.85 -3.37
C HIS A 39 -31.88 -0.86 -3.87
N ASP A 40 -32.67 0.10 -3.41
CA ASP A 40 -33.96 0.40 -4.03
C ASP A 40 -33.66 1.03 -5.39
N GLU A 41 -33.57 0.18 -6.42
CA GLU A 41 -33.99 0.61 -7.74
C GLU A 41 -35.44 1.08 -7.60
N HIS A 42 -35.63 2.39 -7.54
CA HIS A 42 -36.96 2.98 -7.62
C HIS A 42 -37.57 2.61 -8.98
N ASN A 43 -38.26 1.48 -8.98
CA ASN A 43 -39.07 0.99 -10.07
C ASN A 43 -40.28 1.92 -10.21
N TYR A 44 -40.13 2.95 -11.05
CA TYR A 44 -41.24 3.83 -11.47
C TYR A 44 -42.28 3.11 -12.35
N SER A 45 -42.26 1.79 -12.43
CA SER A 45 -43.09 0.96 -13.30
C SER A 45 -43.96 -0.05 -12.53
N GLN A 46 -44.44 0.30 -11.33
CA GLN A 46 -45.67 -0.32 -10.82
C GLN A 46 -46.86 0.54 -11.26
N ALA A 47 -47.35 0.22 -12.45
CA ALA A 47 -48.56 0.78 -13.01
C ALA A 47 -49.75 0.52 -12.08
N ILE A 48 -50.41 1.59 -11.65
CA ILE A 48 -51.82 1.54 -11.27
C ILE A 48 -52.56 1.19 -12.56
N HIS A 49 -53.00 -0.07 -12.67
CA HIS A 49 -53.79 -0.50 -13.81
C HIS A 49 -55.24 -0.06 -13.59
N SER A 50 -55.54 1.18 -13.98
CA SER A 50 -56.87 1.61 -14.40
C SER A 50 -56.91 1.61 -15.93
N PRO A 51 -57.99 1.16 -16.57
CA PRO A 51 -58.12 1.25 -18.02
C PRO A 51 -58.43 2.72 -18.38
N ASP A 52 -57.41 3.56 -18.40
CA ASP A 52 -57.54 4.93 -18.88
C ASP A 52 -57.66 4.90 -20.40
N ILE A 53 -58.80 5.41 -20.87
CA ILE A 53 -58.98 5.86 -22.24
C ILE A 53 -58.00 7.03 -22.43
N GLU A 54 -56.82 6.77 -22.99
CA GLU A 54 -55.93 7.83 -23.47
C GLU A 54 -56.57 8.49 -24.70
N GLU A 55 -57.51 9.40 -24.49
CA GLU A 55 -57.86 10.34 -25.54
C GLU A 55 -56.65 11.26 -25.79
N PRO A 56 -56.07 11.28 -27.01
CA PRO A 56 -54.90 12.09 -27.28
C PRO A 56 -55.25 13.57 -27.17
N CYS A 57 -54.64 14.26 -26.20
CA CYS A 57 -54.78 15.70 -25.95
C CYS A 57 -54.84 16.49 -27.27
N LEU A 58 -56.04 16.96 -27.69
CA LEU A 58 -56.25 17.60 -29.01
C LEU A 58 -55.56 18.97 -29.14
N ASN A 59 -55.09 19.53 -28.03
CA ASN A 59 -54.33 20.77 -28.02
C ASN A 59 -52.93 20.55 -28.63
N ALA A 60 -52.68 21.16 -29.80
CA ALA A 60 -51.40 21.04 -30.50
C ALA A 60 -50.21 21.48 -29.63
N ALA A 61 -50.39 22.47 -28.75
CA ALA A 61 -49.35 22.91 -27.81
C ALA A 61 -49.05 21.83 -26.76
N CYS A 62 -50.07 21.13 -26.27
CA CYS A 62 -49.93 20.01 -25.33
C CYS A 62 -49.15 18.84 -25.96
N LYS A 63 -49.46 18.47 -27.20
CA LYS A 63 -48.71 17.44 -27.95
C LYS A 63 -47.25 17.83 -28.18
N ALA A 64 -47.00 19.09 -28.57
CA ALA A 64 -45.65 19.61 -28.77
C ALA A 64 -44.83 19.59 -27.48
N THR A 65 -45.44 19.95 -26.34
CA THR A 65 -44.79 19.89 -25.02
C THR A 65 -44.47 18.45 -24.61
N VAL A 66 -45.40 17.52 -24.78
CA VAL A 66 -45.16 16.10 -24.47
C VAL A 66 -44.03 15.53 -25.32
N GLU A 67 -43.99 15.87 -26.61
CA GLU A 67 -42.93 15.43 -27.51
C GLU A 67 -41.57 16.06 -27.15
N ALA A 68 -41.55 17.35 -26.81
CA ALA A 68 -40.34 18.01 -26.32
C ALA A 68 -39.81 17.37 -25.03
N LEU A 69 -40.70 17.04 -24.08
CA LEU A 69 -40.35 16.36 -22.83
C LEU A 69 -39.85 14.93 -23.08
N LYS A 70 -40.44 14.18 -24.02
CA LYS A 70 -39.96 12.84 -24.41
C LYS A 70 -38.55 12.89 -25.01
N ASN A 71 -38.30 13.88 -25.88
CA ASN A 71 -36.99 14.10 -26.47
C ASN A 71 -35.96 14.51 -25.42
N GLU A 72 -36.32 15.37 -24.47
CA GLU A 72 -35.47 15.74 -23.34
C GLU A 72 -35.16 14.53 -22.42
N CYS A 73 -36.16 13.70 -22.09
CA CYS A 73 -35.96 12.49 -21.31
C CYS A 73 -34.97 11.53 -21.99
N THR A 74 -35.08 11.37 -23.31
CA THR A 74 -34.18 10.51 -24.09
C THR A 74 -32.76 11.06 -24.07
N ARG A 75 -32.60 12.38 -24.28
CA ARG A 75 -31.29 13.05 -24.21
C ARG A 75 -30.67 12.92 -22.82
N LEU A 76 -31.41 13.18 -21.75
CA LEU A 76 -30.93 13.08 -20.38
C LEU A 76 -30.53 11.65 -20.01
N ARG A 77 -31.27 10.64 -20.47
CA ARG A 77 -30.89 9.23 -20.27
C ARG A 77 -29.58 8.88 -20.97
N ALA A 78 -29.39 9.36 -22.21
CA ALA A 78 -28.14 9.17 -22.92
C ALA A 78 -26.96 9.86 -22.22
N GLU A 79 -27.16 11.07 -21.71
CA GLU A 79 -26.14 11.80 -20.94
C GLU A 79 -25.81 11.08 -19.62
N VAL A 80 -26.80 10.62 -18.87
CA VAL A 80 -26.59 9.84 -17.64
C VAL A 80 -25.81 8.57 -17.94
N HIS A 81 -26.13 7.87 -19.02
CA HIS A 81 -25.38 6.69 -19.44
C HIS A 81 -23.92 7.04 -19.77
N HIS A 82 -23.69 8.11 -20.52
CA HIS A 82 -22.35 8.60 -20.84
C HIS A 82 -21.54 8.98 -19.59
N LEU A 83 -22.15 9.73 -18.67
CA LEU A 83 -21.51 10.16 -17.43
C LEU A 83 -21.23 8.98 -16.49
N LYS A 84 -22.12 7.99 -16.41
CA LYS A 84 -21.86 6.75 -15.67
C LYS A 84 -20.64 6.02 -16.22
N GLY A 85 -20.53 5.88 -17.54
CA GLY A 85 -19.35 5.29 -18.18
C GLY A 85 -18.05 6.03 -17.83
N LYS A 86 -18.07 7.37 -17.87
CA LYS A 86 -16.92 8.18 -17.43
C LYS A 86 -16.58 8.02 -15.95
N VAL A 87 -17.58 7.93 -15.09
CA VAL A 87 -17.37 7.68 -13.66
C VAL A 87 -16.75 6.31 -13.44
N ASP A 88 -17.21 5.28 -14.15
CA ASP A 88 -16.68 3.93 -14.04
C ASP A 88 -15.21 3.87 -14.49
N GLU A 89 -14.86 4.49 -15.63
CA GLU A 89 -13.47 4.59 -16.13
C GLU A 89 -12.53 5.30 -15.16
N LEU A 90 -13.02 6.34 -14.46
CA LEU A 90 -12.24 7.12 -13.51
C LEU A 90 -12.28 6.55 -12.08
N SER A 91 -13.13 5.55 -11.83
CA SER A 91 -13.28 4.97 -10.51
C SER A 91 -12.16 3.97 -10.20
N LEU A 92 -11.83 3.82 -8.91
CA LEU A 92 -10.87 2.81 -8.42
C LEU A 92 -11.52 1.43 -8.28
N ASN A 93 -12.43 1.08 -9.19
CA ASN A 93 -13.17 -0.18 -9.16
C ASN A 93 -12.40 -1.31 -9.87
N GLU A 94 -12.91 -2.53 -9.76
CA GLU A 94 -12.24 -3.71 -10.32
C GLU A 94 -12.23 -3.73 -11.86
N GLU A 95 -13.30 -3.24 -12.51
CA GLU A 95 -13.40 -3.22 -13.97
C GLU A 95 -12.46 -2.17 -14.59
N ALA A 96 -12.23 -1.02 -13.93
CA ALA A 96 -11.28 -0.01 -14.37
C ALA A 96 -9.82 -0.53 -14.36
N PHE A 97 -9.50 -1.41 -13.40
CA PHE A 97 -8.19 -2.06 -13.33
C PHE A 97 -8.05 -3.14 -14.41
N LYS A 98 -9.14 -3.81 -14.77
CA LYS A 98 -9.18 -4.91 -15.73
C LYS A 98 -8.94 -4.39 -17.14
N GLY A 99 -7.78 -4.74 -17.71
CA GLY A 99 -7.35 -4.29 -19.03
C GLY A 99 -6.50 -3.01 -19.02
N ASN A 100 -6.27 -2.38 -17.87
CA ASN A 100 -5.42 -1.20 -17.74
C ASN A 100 -4.16 -1.48 -16.90
N ASN A 101 -3.22 -2.24 -17.47
CA ASN A 101 -1.97 -2.59 -16.76
C ASN A 101 -1.12 -1.36 -16.37
N GLY A 102 -1.20 -0.27 -17.14
CA GLY A 102 -0.51 0.98 -16.81
C GLY A 102 -1.03 1.57 -15.50
N MET A 103 -2.35 1.70 -15.35
CA MET A 103 -2.98 2.13 -14.11
C MET A 103 -2.62 1.22 -12.93
N VAL A 104 -2.65 -0.11 -13.12
CA VAL A 104 -2.28 -1.05 -12.05
C VAL A 104 -0.82 -0.85 -11.62
N GLN A 105 0.11 -0.69 -12.56
CA GLN A 105 1.53 -0.50 -12.26
C GLN A 105 1.80 0.84 -11.57
N GLU A 106 1.18 1.92 -12.06
CA GLU A 106 1.34 3.25 -11.48
C GLU A 106 0.77 3.31 -10.06
N LEU A 107 -0.45 2.81 -9.86
CA LEU A 107 -1.13 2.89 -8.58
C LEU A 107 -0.61 1.87 -7.57
N THR A 108 -0.36 0.62 -7.96
CA THR A 108 -0.07 -0.47 -7.01
C THR A 108 1.38 -0.95 -7.02
N GLY A 109 2.13 -0.64 -8.08
CA GLY A 109 3.47 -1.17 -8.31
C GLY A 109 3.49 -2.60 -8.89
N LEU A 110 2.34 -3.26 -9.02
CA LEU A 110 2.25 -4.59 -9.64
C LEU A 110 2.19 -4.45 -11.17
N PRO A 111 2.89 -5.31 -11.93
CA PRO A 111 3.12 -5.07 -13.36
C PRO A 111 1.89 -5.29 -14.25
N SER A 112 0.83 -5.93 -13.73
CA SER A 112 -0.40 -6.16 -14.48
C SER A 112 -1.58 -6.47 -13.56
N TYR A 113 -2.80 -6.32 -14.09
CA TYR A 113 -4.03 -6.72 -13.39
C TYR A 113 -4.01 -8.20 -12.98
N GLU A 114 -3.47 -9.09 -13.83
CA GLU A 114 -3.34 -10.52 -13.52
C GLU A 114 -2.48 -10.77 -12.27
N LYS A 115 -1.34 -10.06 -12.16
CA LYS A 115 -0.49 -10.17 -10.96
C LYS A 115 -1.16 -9.58 -9.72
N PHE A 116 -1.86 -8.45 -9.88
CA PHE A 116 -2.69 -7.88 -8.82
C PHE A 116 -3.76 -8.87 -8.36
N ARG A 117 -4.49 -9.48 -9.29
CA ARG A 117 -5.58 -10.42 -9.00
C ARG A 117 -5.06 -11.65 -8.28
N PHE A 118 -3.90 -12.19 -8.68
CA PHE A 118 -3.26 -13.29 -7.98
C PHE A 118 -2.97 -12.95 -6.51
N VAL A 119 -2.35 -11.79 -6.25
CA VAL A 119 -2.07 -11.31 -4.89
C VAL A 119 -3.38 -11.08 -4.12
N PHE A 120 -4.38 -10.47 -4.77
CA PHE A 120 -5.68 -10.23 -4.17
C PHE A 120 -6.37 -11.52 -3.75
N THR A 121 -6.46 -12.51 -4.64
CA THR A 121 -7.06 -13.82 -4.35
C THR A 121 -6.33 -14.54 -3.22
N PHE A 122 -5.00 -14.42 -3.16
CA PHE A 122 -4.21 -15.01 -2.08
C PHE A 122 -4.46 -14.37 -0.70
N LEU A 123 -4.81 -13.07 -0.66
CA LEU A 123 -4.98 -12.30 0.57
C LEU A 123 -6.45 -12.14 1.00
N SER A 124 -7.41 -12.16 0.06
CA SER A 124 -8.79 -11.68 0.27
C SER A 124 -9.53 -12.39 1.39
N GLY A 125 -9.29 -13.70 1.60
CA GLY A 125 -9.89 -14.47 2.68
C GLY A 125 -9.41 -14.11 4.08
N PHE A 126 -8.32 -13.34 4.19
CA PHE A 126 -7.73 -12.92 5.47
C PHE A 126 -7.95 -11.43 5.76
N LEU A 127 -8.45 -10.66 4.79
CA LEU A 127 -8.70 -9.24 4.95
C LEU A 127 -9.90 -9.01 5.89
N LYS A 128 -9.81 -7.97 6.71
CA LYS A 128 -10.92 -7.58 7.59
C LYS A 128 -12.00 -6.91 6.76
N GLY A 129 -13.23 -7.42 6.86
CA GLY A 129 -14.39 -6.81 6.24
C GLY A 129 -14.64 -5.40 6.79
N SER A 130 -15.02 -4.49 5.90
CA SER A 130 -15.51 -3.16 6.24
C SER A 130 -16.86 -2.96 5.56
N PRO A 131 -17.89 -2.46 6.27
CA PRO A 131 -19.20 -2.20 5.65
C PRO A 131 -19.13 -1.11 4.58
N ARG A 132 -18.09 -0.28 4.58
CA ARG A 132 -17.92 0.85 3.65
C ARG A 132 -16.90 0.63 2.55
N LEU A 133 -16.09 -0.44 2.63
CA LEU A 133 -14.99 -0.66 1.70
C LEU A 133 -14.81 -2.14 1.42
N SER A 134 -14.85 -2.53 0.14
CA SER A 134 -14.62 -3.91 -0.25
C SER A 134 -13.16 -4.33 0.01
N HIS A 135 -12.92 -5.64 0.06
CA HIS A 135 -11.57 -6.19 0.17
C HIS A 135 -10.66 -5.73 -0.98
N PHE A 136 -11.21 -5.63 -2.19
CA PHE A 136 -10.48 -5.13 -3.36
C PHE A 136 -9.95 -3.72 -3.10
N HIS A 137 -10.85 -2.80 -2.73
CA HIS A 137 -10.46 -1.42 -2.45
C HIS A 137 -9.54 -1.30 -1.23
N SER A 138 -9.68 -2.17 -0.22
CA SER A 138 -8.77 -2.21 0.94
C SER A 138 -7.33 -2.54 0.53
N LEU A 139 -7.15 -3.50 -0.38
CA LEU A 139 -5.84 -3.83 -0.93
C LEU A 139 -5.31 -2.73 -1.84
N VAL A 140 -6.14 -2.19 -2.75
CA VAL A 140 -5.77 -1.07 -3.64
C VAL A 140 -5.29 0.13 -2.82
N LEU A 141 -6.07 0.55 -1.82
CA LEU A 141 -5.73 1.64 -0.89
C LEU A 141 -4.35 1.41 -0.25
N THR A 142 -4.09 0.18 0.21
CA THR A 142 -2.86 -0.17 0.89
C THR A 142 -1.65 -0.16 -0.05
N LEU A 143 -1.78 -0.76 -1.23
CA LEU A 143 -0.72 -0.77 -2.25
C LEU A 143 -0.44 0.64 -2.78
N MET A 144 -1.48 1.45 -3.05
CA MET A 144 -1.35 2.84 -3.45
C MET A 144 -0.55 3.65 -2.45
N ARG A 145 -0.88 3.54 -1.16
CA ARG A 145 -0.16 4.26 -0.12
C ARG A 145 1.32 3.87 -0.07
N MET A 146 1.65 2.58 -0.17
CA MET A 146 3.04 2.12 -0.15
C MET A 146 3.81 2.51 -1.41
N ARG A 147 3.18 2.39 -2.59
CA ARG A 147 3.81 2.67 -3.88
C ARG A 147 4.09 4.15 -4.09
N LEU A 148 3.11 4.99 -3.76
CA LEU A 148 3.13 6.42 -4.06
C LEU A 148 3.49 7.29 -2.85
N ASN A 149 3.79 6.67 -1.70
CA ASN A 149 4.10 7.36 -0.44
C ASN A 149 3.02 8.41 -0.06
N LEU A 150 1.74 8.04 -0.22
CA LEU A 150 0.64 9.00 -0.07
C LEU A 150 0.42 9.40 1.40
N PRO A 151 0.30 10.69 1.72
CA PRO A 151 -0.10 11.13 3.05
C PRO A 151 -1.55 10.74 3.31
N LEU A 152 -1.97 10.65 4.58
CA LEU A 152 -3.33 10.23 4.98
C LEU A 152 -4.49 11.04 4.35
N TYR A 153 -4.22 12.22 3.77
CA TYR A 153 -5.21 13.05 3.07
C TYR A 153 -5.79 12.39 1.81
N PHE A 154 -5.14 11.37 1.25
CA PHE A 154 -5.70 10.60 0.13
C PHE A 154 -6.99 9.83 0.49
N CYS A 155 -7.39 9.84 1.77
CA CYS A 155 -8.68 9.31 2.23
C CYS A 155 -9.89 9.95 1.53
N LEU A 156 -9.72 11.16 0.97
CA LEU A 156 -10.75 11.84 0.17
C LEU A 156 -11.15 11.04 -1.08
N PHE A 157 -10.20 10.34 -1.72
CA PHE A 157 -10.49 9.49 -2.89
C PHE A 157 -11.37 8.28 -2.57
N PHE A 158 -11.44 7.89 -1.29
CA PHE A 158 -12.25 6.78 -0.82
C PHE A 158 -13.49 7.24 -0.04
N HIS A 159 -13.71 8.55 0.09
CA HIS A 159 -14.77 9.13 0.92
C HIS A 159 -14.75 8.63 2.38
N MET A 160 -13.55 8.44 2.93
CA MET A 160 -13.34 7.92 4.28
C MET A 160 -12.66 8.93 5.20
N SER A 161 -12.85 8.76 6.51
CA SER A 161 -12.06 9.49 7.50
C SER A 161 -10.59 9.03 7.49
N LYS A 162 -9.67 9.92 7.88
CA LYS A 162 -8.24 9.57 8.06
C LYS A 162 -8.06 8.39 9.01
N THR A 163 -8.84 8.33 10.09
CA THR A 163 -8.83 7.26 11.07
C THR A 163 -9.22 5.92 10.46
N SER A 164 -10.25 5.89 9.61
CA SER A 164 -10.69 4.68 8.92
C SER A 164 -9.63 4.17 7.95
N VAL A 165 -9.06 5.05 7.13
CA VAL A 165 -7.96 4.70 6.20
C VAL A 165 -6.74 4.19 6.94
N PHE A 166 -6.35 4.83 8.03
CA PHE A 166 -5.24 4.37 8.88
C PHE A 166 -5.49 2.97 9.43
N ARG A 167 -6.70 2.69 9.94
CA ARG A 167 -7.06 1.35 10.45
C ARG A 167 -7.01 0.28 9.35
N ILE A 168 -7.61 0.57 8.18
CA ILE A 168 -7.63 -0.35 7.03
C ILE A 168 -6.22 -0.63 6.53
N PHE A 169 -5.40 0.42 6.40
CA PHE A 169 -4.01 0.29 5.99
C PHE A 169 -3.24 -0.64 6.92
N ASN A 170 -3.24 -0.38 8.23
CA ASN A 170 -2.48 -1.21 9.18
C ASN A 170 -3.02 -2.66 9.22
N SER A 171 -4.34 -2.85 9.23
CA SER A 171 -4.89 -4.21 9.24
C SER A 171 -4.59 -4.99 7.96
N THR A 172 -4.57 -4.33 6.81
CA THR A 172 -4.21 -4.96 5.53
C THR A 172 -2.72 -5.25 5.49
N LEU A 173 -1.89 -4.34 5.99
CA LEU A 173 -0.44 -4.50 6.09
C LEU A 173 -0.06 -5.68 6.99
N ASP A 174 -0.72 -5.86 8.14
CA ASP A 174 -0.52 -7.00 9.03
C ASP A 174 -0.83 -8.33 8.30
N VAL A 175 -1.95 -8.38 7.57
CA VAL A 175 -2.32 -9.55 6.77
C VAL A 175 -1.28 -9.81 5.68
N MET A 176 -0.87 -8.78 4.93
CA MET A 176 0.17 -8.89 3.92
C MET A 176 1.48 -9.43 4.52
N TYR A 177 1.90 -8.91 5.68
CA TYR A 177 3.11 -9.38 6.34
C TYR A 177 3.01 -10.87 6.71
N VAL A 178 1.93 -11.29 7.37
CA VAL A 178 1.75 -12.70 7.79
C VAL A 178 1.66 -13.65 6.59
N ARG A 179 1.01 -13.23 5.50
CA ARG A 179 0.74 -14.10 4.35
C ARG A 179 1.88 -14.10 3.32
N LEU A 180 2.56 -12.97 3.12
CA LEU A 180 3.60 -12.81 2.09
C LEU A 180 5.02 -13.04 2.62
N SER A 181 5.30 -12.79 3.90
CA SER A 181 6.64 -13.04 4.45
C SER A 181 7.11 -14.51 4.32
N PRO A 182 6.26 -15.54 4.43
CA PRO A 182 6.68 -16.93 4.22
C PRO A 182 7.10 -17.24 2.77
N LEU A 183 6.76 -16.38 1.81
CA LEU A 183 7.21 -16.51 0.42
C LEU A 183 8.68 -16.13 0.24
N ILE A 184 9.26 -15.41 1.22
CA ILE A 184 10.70 -15.17 1.31
C ILE A 184 11.31 -16.38 2.01
N TYR A 185 11.75 -17.36 1.22
CA TYR A 185 12.40 -18.55 1.74
C TYR A 185 13.81 -18.67 1.18
N TRP A 186 14.66 -19.39 1.91
CA TRP A 186 16.01 -19.72 1.46
C TRP A 186 15.96 -20.98 0.58
N PRO A 187 16.19 -20.87 -0.74
CA PRO A 187 16.09 -22.01 -1.64
C PRO A 187 17.27 -22.97 -1.49
N SER A 188 17.06 -24.23 -1.85
CA SER A 188 18.14 -25.21 -1.89
C SER A 188 19.14 -24.90 -3.00
N LYS A 189 20.38 -25.37 -2.83
CA LYS A 189 21.43 -25.21 -3.84
C LYS A 189 21.03 -25.74 -5.21
N GLN A 190 20.28 -26.85 -5.25
CA GLN A 190 19.77 -27.44 -6.49
C GLN A 190 18.76 -26.51 -7.18
N GLN A 191 17.83 -25.92 -6.42
CA GLN A 191 16.85 -24.96 -6.96
C GLN A 191 17.53 -23.72 -7.56
N ILE A 192 18.56 -23.21 -6.88
CA ILE A 192 19.38 -22.10 -7.38
C ILE A 192 20.05 -22.51 -8.69
N GLN A 193 20.77 -23.65 -8.69
CA GLN A 193 21.57 -24.13 -9.83
C GLN A 193 20.78 -24.29 -11.14
N VAL A 194 19.55 -24.81 -11.06
CA VAL A 194 18.70 -25.01 -12.24
C VAL A 194 18.42 -23.70 -12.98
N SER A 195 18.34 -22.58 -12.24
CA SER A 195 17.90 -21.29 -12.78
C SER A 195 19.01 -20.23 -12.82
N VAL A 196 20.28 -20.56 -12.52
CA VAL A 196 21.39 -19.57 -12.53
C VAL A 196 21.54 -18.94 -13.92
N PRO A 197 21.50 -17.60 -14.03
CA PRO A 197 21.74 -16.90 -15.29
C PRO A 197 23.14 -17.17 -15.85
N MET A 198 23.29 -17.14 -17.18
CA MET A 198 24.55 -17.51 -17.85
C MET A 198 25.75 -16.66 -17.37
N CYS A 199 25.55 -15.35 -17.15
CA CYS A 199 26.61 -14.45 -16.68
C CYS A 199 27.26 -14.88 -15.33
N PHE A 200 26.53 -15.61 -14.49
CA PHE A 200 27.07 -16.19 -13.27
C PHE A 200 27.75 -17.54 -13.54
N ARG A 201 27.21 -18.39 -14.43
CA ARG A 201 27.79 -19.71 -14.74
C ARG A 201 29.24 -19.61 -15.24
N ASP A 202 29.51 -18.61 -16.08
CA ASP A 202 30.80 -18.46 -16.75
C ASP A 202 31.90 -17.95 -15.82
N ASN A 203 31.54 -17.30 -14.71
CA ASN A 203 32.49 -16.62 -13.83
C ASN A 203 32.53 -17.23 -12.41
N PHE A 204 31.37 -17.52 -11.79
CA PHE A 204 31.30 -18.01 -10.40
C PHE A 204 29.98 -18.74 -10.07
N SER A 205 30.03 -19.86 -9.34
CA SER A 205 28.84 -20.47 -8.72
C SER A 205 28.32 -19.61 -7.56
N CYS A 206 27.59 -18.53 -7.84
CA CYS A 206 26.96 -17.65 -6.83
C CYS A 206 25.74 -18.34 -6.18
N THR A 207 25.67 -18.31 -4.85
CA THR A 207 24.49 -18.78 -4.08
C THR A 207 23.61 -17.61 -3.67
N SER A 208 24.21 -16.52 -3.21
CA SER A 208 23.52 -15.38 -2.60
C SER A 208 24.25 -14.08 -2.91
N ILE A 209 23.49 -13.03 -3.19
CA ILE A 209 23.95 -11.65 -3.33
C ILE A 209 23.33 -10.88 -2.19
N ILE A 210 24.15 -10.22 -1.38
CA ILE A 210 23.68 -9.46 -0.22
C ILE A 210 23.95 -7.96 -0.36
N ASP A 211 23.03 -7.18 0.17
CA ASP A 211 23.16 -5.72 0.28
C ASP A 211 22.44 -5.19 1.52
N PHE A 212 22.89 -4.03 2.02
CA PHE A 212 22.23 -3.31 3.10
C PHE A 212 21.26 -2.27 2.55
N PHE A 213 19.98 -2.52 2.77
CA PHE A 213 18.92 -1.58 2.45
C PHE A 213 18.67 -0.64 3.64
N GLU A 214 18.76 0.67 3.40
CA GLU A 214 18.49 1.71 4.41
C GLU A 214 17.27 2.54 4.03
N ILE A 215 16.30 2.62 4.96
CA ILE A 215 15.08 3.44 4.83
C ILE A 215 15.23 4.69 5.70
N PHE A 216 15.01 5.86 5.11
CA PHE A 216 14.92 7.12 5.87
C PHE A 216 13.69 7.12 6.78
N ILE A 217 13.88 7.56 8.03
CA ILE A 217 12.80 7.73 9.00
C ILE A 217 12.77 9.16 9.52
N GLU A 218 11.61 9.57 10.03
CA GLU A 218 11.51 10.82 10.78
C GLU A 218 12.42 10.78 12.01
N LYS A 219 13.01 11.93 12.35
CA LYS A 219 13.89 12.06 13.51
C LYS A 219 13.13 11.65 14.79
N PRO A 220 13.58 10.59 15.51
CA PRO A 220 12.95 10.21 16.76
C PRO A 220 13.03 11.33 17.80
N LYS A 221 11.98 11.50 18.60
CA LYS A 221 11.96 12.49 19.70
C LYS A 221 12.91 12.11 20.84
N SER A 222 13.10 10.80 21.07
CA SER A 222 14.05 10.30 22.07
C SER A 222 15.47 10.47 21.56
N LEU A 223 16.33 11.12 22.35
CA LEU A 223 17.74 11.33 22.01
C LEU A 223 18.49 10.00 21.81
N SER A 224 18.18 8.99 22.63
CA SER A 224 18.78 7.65 22.51
C SER A 224 18.37 6.98 21.19
N ALA A 225 17.08 6.96 20.87
CA ALA A 225 16.60 6.41 19.61
C ALA A 225 17.12 7.19 18.40
N CYS A 226 17.25 8.52 18.53
CA CYS A 226 17.82 9.39 17.51
C CYS A 226 19.30 9.04 17.26
N ALA A 227 20.09 8.80 18.31
CA ALA A 227 21.49 8.41 18.15
C ALA A 227 21.60 7.02 17.50
N GLN A 228 20.84 6.04 17.99
CA GLN A 228 20.85 4.65 17.48
C GLN A 228 20.44 4.55 16.01
N THR A 229 19.52 5.40 15.56
CA THR A 229 19.04 5.39 14.19
C THR A 229 19.85 6.30 13.27
N TYR A 230 20.80 7.09 13.76
CA TYR A 230 21.56 8.01 12.92
C TYR A 230 22.61 7.26 12.08
N SER A 231 22.40 7.21 10.76
CA SER A 231 23.36 6.69 9.79
C SER A 231 24.36 7.77 9.42
N GLN A 232 25.63 7.54 9.77
CA GLN A 232 26.72 8.45 9.40
C GLN A 232 26.90 8.52 7.88
N TYR A 233 26.65 7.41 7.17
CA TYR A 233 26.78 7.33 5.72
C TYR A 233 25.69 8.13 5.00
N LYS A 234 24.44 8.10 5.49
CA LYS A 234 23.31 8.83 4.88
C LYS A 234 23.09 10.22 5.47
N HIS A 235 23.82 10.59 6.52
CA HIS A 235 23.64 11.82 7.28
C HIS A 235 22.19 12.04 7.76
N HIS A 236 21.48 10.96 8.08
CA HIS A 236 20.06 11.01 8.47
C HIS A 236 19.69 9.86 9.41
N ASN A 237 18.53 9.97 10.06
CA ASN A 237 17.96 8.86 10.81
C ASN A 237 17.43 7.80 9.83
N THR A 238 17.94 6.57 9.92
CA THR A 238 17.55 5.45 9.07
C THR A 238 17.29 4.19 9.87
N VAL A 239 16.55 3.26 9.25
CA VAL A 239 16.49 1.86 9.66
C VAL A 239 17.14 1.02 8.54
N LYS A 240 18.03 0.13 8.94
CA LYS A 240 18.86 -0.70 8.07
C LYS A 240 18.41 -2.17 8.10
N TYR A 241 18.45 -2.83 6.95
CA TYR A 241 18.09 -4.24 6.77
C TYR A 241 19.15 -4.93 5.91
N LEU A 242 19.57 -6.14 6.28
CA LEU A 242 20.31 -7.01 5.38
C LEU A 242 19.30 -7.73 4.49
N ILE A 243 19.45 -7.58 3.18
CA ILE A 243 18.66 -8.30 2.18
C ILE A 243 19.60 -9.23 1.42
N SER A 244 19.14 -10.46 1.19
CA SER A 244 19.76 -11.40 0.27
C SER A 244 18.83 -11.67 -0.91
N MET A 245 19.42 -11.77 -2.08
CA MET A 245 18.77 -12.25 -3.29
C MET A 245 19.56 -13.40 -3.90
N THR A 246 18.84 -14.30 -4.57
CA THR A 246 19.45 -15.33 -5.38
C THR A 246 20.06 -14.72 -6.66
N PRO A 247 20.93 -15.45 -7.39
CA PRO A 247 21.44 -15.00 -8.70
C PRO A 247 20.34 -14.70 -9.73
N GLN A 248 19.14 -15.23 -9.55
CA GLN A 248 17.98 -14.99 -10.40
C GLN A 248 17.24 -13.67 -10.08
N GLY A 249 17.64 -12.97 -9.01
CA GLY A 249 17.00 -11.74 -8.56
C GLY A 249 15.77 -11.95 -7.67
N VAL A 250 15.60 -13.15 -7.10
CA VAL A 250 14.53 -13.42 -6.12
C VAL A 250 15.04 -13.14 -4.72
N ILE A 251 14.30 -12.38 -3.92
CA ILE A 251 14.64 -12.13 -2.51
C ILE A 251 14.51 -13.44 -1.72
N SER A 252 15.59 -13.88 -1.08
CA SER A 252 15.68 -15.14 -0.33
C SER A 252 15.83 -14.95 1.18
N PHE A 253 16.18 -13.75 1.63
CA PHE A 253 16.27 -13.41 3.05
C PHE A 253 16.11 -11.90 3.26
N VAL A 254 15.44 -11.53 4.36
CA VAL A 254 15.34 -10.15 4.86
C VAL A 254 15.51 -10.20 6.38
N SER A 255 16.45 -9.42 6.92
CA SER A 255 16.64 -9.34 8.37
C SER A 255 15.51 -8.58 9.07
N LYS A 256 15.50 -8.63 10.41
CA LYS A 256 14.83 -7.59 11.20
C LYS A 256 15.48 -6.21 10.94
N GLY A 257 14.75 -5.14 11.25
CA GLY A 257 15.27 -3.78 11.13
C GLY A 257 16.21 -3.41 12.26
N TRP A 258 17.31 -2.75 11.92
CA TRP A 258 18.32 -2.24 12.86
C TRP A 258 18.44 -0.73 12.73
N GLY A 259 18.84 -0.03 13.80
CA GLY A 259 19.13 1.40 13.68
C GLY A 259 20.26 1.68 12.70
N GLY A 260 20.20 2.81 11.98
CA GLY A 260 21.20 3.21 10.99
C GLY A 260 22.64 3.30 11.51
N GLN A 261 22.84 3.48 12.82
CA GLN A 261 24.17 3.50 13.44
C GLN A 261 24.80 2.10 13.53
N THR A 262 24.00 1.03 13.50
CA THR A 262 24.48 -0.34 13.66
C THR A 262 25.41 -0.72 12.51
N SER A 263 26.56 -1.31 12.86
CA SER A 263 27.55 -1.73 11.87
C SER A 263 27.07 -2.93 11.07
N ASP A 264 27.42 -2.93 9.79
CA ASP A 264 27.11 -3.98 8.82
C ASP A 264 27.58 -5.36 9.29
N LYS A 265 28.79 -5.42 9.88
CA LYS A 265 29.33 -6.64 10.49
C LYS A 265 28.44 -7.16 11.62
N HIS A 266 28.06 -6.27 12.56
CA HIS A 266 27.21 -6.66 13.69
C HIS A 266 25.85 -7.18 13.22
N ILE A 267 25.22 -6.53 12.24
CA ILE A 267 23.95 -7.00 11.69
C ILE A 267 24.13 -8.39 11.07
N THR A 268 25.15 -8.58 10.23
CA THR A 268 25.41 -9.86 9.57
C THR A 268 25.58 -10.99 10.59
N GLU A 269 26.30 -10.74 11.67
CA GLU A 269 26.56 -11.70 12.75
C GLU A 269 25.33 -12.04 13.61
N ASN A 270 24.31 -11.18 13.64
CA ASN A 270 23.21 -11.30 14.61
C ASN A 270 21.81 -11.35 13.96
N CYS A 271 21.71 -11.27 12.63
CA CYS A 271 20.41 -11.19 11.95
C CYS A 271 19.82 -12.54 11.53
N GLY A 272 20.54 -13.65 11.67
CA GLY A 272 20.09 -14.97 11.25
C GLY A 272 20.48 -15.36 9.81
N TYR A 273 21.30 -14.56 9.13
CA TYR A 273 21.73 -14.81 7.74
C TYR A 273 22.78 -15.92 7.65
N LEU A 274 23.77 -15.91 8.54
CA LEU A 274 24.89 -16.86 8.48
C LEU A 274 24.44 -18.30 8.67
N GLU A 275 23.41 -18.52 9.48
CA GLU A 275 22.78 -19.81 9.73
C GLU A 275 22.05 -20.39 8.51
N LYS A 276 21.87 -19.59 7.45
CA LYS A 276 21.35 -20.06 6.16
C LYS A 276 22.43 -20.62 5.25
N LEU A 277 23.70 -20.30 5.51
CA LEU A 277 24.80 -20.68 4.65
C LEU A 277 25.13 -22.17 4.78
N SER A 278 25.45 -22.78 3.64
CA SER A 278 25.97 -24.13 3.55
C SER A 278 27.45 -24.14 3.14
N PRO A 279 28.23 -25.16 3.53
CA PRO A 279 29.61 -25.30 3.08
C PRO A 279 29.73 -25.23 1.55
N GLY A 280 30.66 -24.40 1.08
CA GLY A 280 30.91 -24.14 -0.33
C GLY A 280 29.94 -23.17 -1.00
N ASP A 281 29.05 -22.51 -0.26
CA ASP A 281 28.27 -21.40 -0.80
C ASP A 281 29.16 -20.21 -1.16
N VAL A 282 28.77 -19.47 -2.20
CA VAL A 282 29.49 -18.27 -2.63
C VAL A 282 28.57 -17.06 -2.48
N ILE A 283 29.00 -16.14 -1.63
CA ILE A 283 28.28 -14.91 -1.28
C ILE A 283 28.91 -13.74 -2.00
N LEU A 284 28.09 -12.99 -2.72
CA LEU A 284 28.49 -11.76 -3.39
C LEU A 284 27.99 -10.56 -2.61
N ALA A 285 28.83 -9.53 -2.49
CA ALA A 285 28.43 -8.26 -1.93
C ALA A 285 29.27 -7.12 -2.50
N ASP A 286 28.84 -5.90 -2.25
CA ASP A 286 29.57 -4.69 -2.63
C ASP A 286 30.84 -4.47 -1.80
N ARG A 287 31.74 -3.65 -2.35
CA ARG A 287 33.13 -3.44 -1.89
C ARG A 287 33.28 -2.97 -0.42
N GLY A 288 32.19 -2.53 0.22
CA GLY A 288 32.14 -2.08 1.61
C GLY A 288 31.84 -3.16 2.65
N PHE A 289 31.47 -4.37 2.23
CA PHE A 289 31.13 -5.45 3.16
C PHE A 289 32.37 -6.09 3.78
N SER A 290 32.59 -5.86 5.07
CA SER A 290 33.68 -6.46 5.86
C SER A 290 33.19 -7.65 6.68
N VAL A 291 32.77 -8.72 6.00
CA VAL A 291 32.21 -9.94 6.62
C VAL A 291 32.86 -11.23 6.14
N LYS A 292 33.99 -11.12 5.41
CA LYS A 292 34.70 -12.25 4.81
C LYS A 292 35.05 -13.34 5.83
N ASP A 293 35.65 -12.95 6.95
CA ASP A 293 36.09 -13.90 7.98
C ASP A 293 34.88 -14.58 8.64
N THR A 294 33.84 -13.80 8.95
CA THR A 294 32.60 -14.29 9.52
C THR A 294 31.89 -15.30 8.61
N VAL A 295 31.83 -15.02 7.29
CA VAL A 295 31.28 -15.97 6.29
C VAL A 295 32.17 -17.22 6.18
N GLY A 296 33.48 -17.06 6.27
CA GLY A 296 34.44 -18.18 6.22
C GLY A 296 34.26 -19.20 7.36
N LEU A 297 33.80 -18.77 8.53
CA LEU A 297 33.49 -19.67 9.66
C LEU A 297 32.39 -20.68 9.34
N TYR A 298 31.54 -20.39 8.35
CA TYR A 298 30.48 -21.29 7.88
C TYR A 298 30.90 -22.10 6.64
N CYS A 299 32.21 -22.18 6.37
CA CYS A 299 32.79 -22.83 5.20
C CYS A 299 32.27 -22.25 3.86
N ALA A 300 31.77 -21.01 3.87
CA ALA A 300 31.32 -20.29 2.69
C ALA A 300 32.39 -19.32 2.20
N GLN A 301 32.31 -18.96 0.92
CA GLN A 301 33.24 -18.05 0.26
C GLN A 301 32.57 -16.69 0.09
N PHE A 302 33.25 -15.63 0.51
CA PHE A 302 32.81 -14.27 0.29
C PHE A 302 33.62 -13.61 -0.83
N LYS A 303 32.94 -13.04 -1.83
CA LYS A 303 33.55 -12.36 -2.98
C LYS A 303 32.96 -10.98 -3.16
N ASN A 304 33.84 -9.98 -3.25
CA ASN A 304 33.44 -8.63 -3.61
C ASN A 304 33.25 -8.53 -5.13
N THR A 305 32.17 -7.88 -5.57
CA THR A 305 31.75 -7.74 -6.97
C THR A 305 32.61 -6.81 -7.82
N SER A 306 33.88 -6.55 -7.47
CA SER A 306 34.70 -5.61 -8.25
C SER A 306 34.79 -6.04 -9.72
N ILE A 307 34.18 -5.24 -10.61
CA ILE A 307 34.11 -5.39 -12.07
C ILE A 307 35.51 -5.35 -12.77
N HIS A 308 36.60 -5.39 -12.01
CA HIS A 308 37.97 -5.30 -12.51
C HIS A 308 38.83 -6.54 -12.22
N GLN A 309 38.28 -7.74 -12.37
CA GLN A 309 39.11 -8.90 -12.68
C GLN A 309 39.07 -9.14 -14.19
N ARG A 310 39.76 -8.27 -14.95
CA ARG A 310 40.25 -8.66 -16.28
C ARG A 310 41.16 -9.86 -16.05
N GLN A 311 40.78 -10.99 -16.64
CA GLN A 311 41.58 -12.19 -16.70
C GLN A 311 42.98 -11.81 -17.21
N ALA A 312 43.99 -11.93 -16.35
CA ALA A 312 45.35 -12.15 -16.81
C ALA A 312 45.39 -13.60 -17.31
N VAL A 313 44.90 -13.82 -18.54
CA VAL A 313 45.28 -15.00 -19.29
C VAL A 313 46.74 -14.77 -19.67
N THR A 314 47.62 -15.44 -18.93
CA THR A 314 48.99 -15.71 -19.31
C THR A 314 49.02 -16.25 -20.73
N ALA A 315 49.44 -15.41 -21.68
CA ALA A 315 49.95 -15.88 -22.96
C ALA A 315 51.33 -16.47 -22.71
N SER A 316 51.35 -17.77 -22.39
CA SER A 316 52.53 -18.62 -22.41
C SER A 316 52.24 -19.80 -23.32
N THR A 317 52.40 -19.60 -24.63
CA THR A 317 52.82 -20.63 -25.59
C THR A 317 53.20 -19.96 -26.91
#